data_AF-A0A085FP82-F1
#
_entry.id   AF-A0A085FP82-F1
#
_cell.length_a   1.000
_cell.length_b   1.000
_cell.length_c   1.000
_cell.angle_alpha   90.00
_cell.angle_beta   90.00
_cell.angle_gamma   90.00
#
_symmetry.space_group_name_H-M   'P 1'
#
loop_
_entity.id
_entity.type
_entity.pdbx_description
1 polymer ?
#
loop_
_entity_poly.entity_id
_entity_poly.type
_entity_poly.pdbx_seq_one_letter_code
_entity_poly.pdbx_strand_id
1 'polypeptide(L)'
;MKLKNRNPAKFVGRTIIYRHQAWKIDSVSADKIHLSKPGLTIKGQIGLHQFADCRLFPTREEVIAQFPKLIRALGRVCKLSQLDAAGAIRGQVTTGSYYMDSEALALLGGSANAMDLAWRGRHKVRR
;
A
#
# COMPACT_ATOMS: atom_id res chain seq x y z
N MET A 1 7.12 4.48 3.03
CA MET A 1 8.09 5.36 3.73
C MET A 1 8.62 4.64 4.98
N LYS A 2 9.93 4.67 5.27
CA LYS A 2 10.49 4.09 6.51
C LYS A 2 10.17 5.00 7.70
N LEU A 3 9.77 4.43 8.84
CA LEU A 3 9.30 5.16 10.03
C LEU A 3 10.39 5.44 11.07
N LYS A 4 11.66 5.20 10.73
CA LYS A 4 12.82 5.42 11.61
C LYS A 4 12.80 6.82 12.25
N ASN A 5 12.99 6.88 13.57
CA ASN A 5 13.03 8.09 14.41
C ASN A 5 11.73 8.94 14.43
N ARG A 6 10.59 8.41 13.99
CA ARG A 6 9.31 9.12 14.09
C ARG A 6 8.54 8.72 15.35
N ASN A 7 7.85 9.68 15.96
CA ASN A 7 7.00 9.42 17.11
C ASN A 7 5.77 8.57 16.69
N PRO A 8 5.62 7.33 17.20
CA PRO A 8 4.51 6.44 16.83
C PRO A 8 3.13 7.01 17.17
N ALA A 9 3.03 7.83 18.21
CA ALA A 9 1.76 8.45 18.63
C ALA A 9 1.14 9.33 17.54
N LYS A 10 1.97 9.90 16.64
CA LYS A 10 1.49 10.69 15.49
C LYS A 10 0.87 9.83 14.39
N PHE A 11 0.97 8.51 14.48
CA PHE A 11 0.45 7.56 13.50
C PHE A 11 -0.72 6.74 14.05
N VAL A 12 -1.28 7.09 15.21
CA VAL A 12 -2.53 6.50 15.69
C VAL A 12 -3.63 6.69 14.64
N GLY A 13 -4.38 5.63 14.37
CA GLY A 13 -5.37 5.54 13.30
C GLY A 13 -4.81 5.19 11.93
N ARG A 14 -3.48 5.22 11.73
CA ARG A 14 -2.82 4.85 10.48
C ARG A 14 -2.57 3.35 10.40
N THR A 15 -2.53 2.85 9.16
CA THR A 15 -2.09 1.48 8.88
C THR A 15 -0.58 1.46 8.64
N ILE A 16 0.10 0.50 9.25
CA ILE A 16 1.50 0.16 9.05
C ILE A 16 1.62 -1.26 8.50
N ILE A 17 2.73 -1.53 7.84
CA ILE A 17 3.13 -2.85 7.37
C ILE A 17 4.27 -3.32 8.27
N TYR A 18 4.04 -4.41 8.98
CA TYR A 18 5.00 -5.06 9.86
C TYR A 18 5.00 -6.56 9.61
N ARG A 19 6.18 -7.16 9.41
CA ARG A 19 6.35 -8.59 9.09
C ARG A 19 5.36 -9.11 8.05
N HIS A 20 5.25 -8.39 6.94
CA HIS A 20 4.39 -8.77 5.82
C HIS A 20 2.89 -8.68 6.06
N GLN A 21 2.46 -8.06 7.15
CA GLN A 21 1.05 -7.91 7.46
C GLN A 21 0.68 -6.44 7.68
N ALA A 22 -0.53 -6.07 7.27
CA ALA A 22 -1.10 -4.76 7.51
C ALA A 22 -1.76 -4.70 8.89
N TRP A 23 -1.42 -3.67 9.66
CA TRP A 23 -1.90 -3.44 11.01
C TRP A 23 -2.28 -1.98 11.19
N LYS A 24 -3.45 -1.70 11.74
CA LYS A 24 -3.84 -0.36 12.16
C LYS A 24 -3.28 -0.09 13.55
N ILE A 25 -2.73 1.10 13.77
CA ILE A 25 -2.31 1.56 15.09
C ILE A 25 -3.55 2.07 15.82
N ASP A 26 -3.91 1.43 16.93
CA ASP A 26 -5.05 1.85 17.75
C ASP A 26 -4.63 2.82 18.84
N SER A 27 -3.52 2.51 19.52
CA SER A 27 -2.97 3.35 20.58
C SER A 27 -1.49 3.07 20.79
N VAL A 28 -0.82 3.97 21.48
CA VAL A 28 0.60 3.88 21.83
C VAL A 28 0.71 4.05 23.34
N SER A 29 1.31 3.08 24.02
CA SER A 29 1.67 3.14 25.44
C SER A 29 3.13 3.59 25.61
N ALA A 30 3.61 3.61 26.85
CA ALA A 30 4.97 4.02 27.17
C ALA A 30 6.06 3.15 26.49
N ASP A 31 5.77 1.88 26.20
CA ASP A 31 6.74 0.89 25.71
C ASP A 31 6.26 0.11 24.46
N LYS A 32 4.96 0.18 24.15
CA LYS A 32 4.32 -0.64 23.12
C LYS A 32 3.40 0.17 22.21
N ILE A 33 3.14 -0.41 21.05
CA ILE A 33 2.17 0.06 20.06
C ILE A 33 1.12 -1.03 19.96
N HIS A 34 -0.14 -0.67 20.24
CA HIS A 34 -1.28 -1.55 20.12
C HIS A 34 -1.82 -1.50 18.71
N LEU A 35 -2.02 -2.69 18.14
CA LEU A 35 -2.37 -2.88 16.75
C LEU A 35 -3.68 -3.66 16.62
N SER A 36 -4.44 -3.37 15.59
CA SER A 36 -5.58 -4.19 15.15
C SER A 36 -5.50 -4.49 13.66
N LYS A 37 -6.15 -5.57 13.21
CA LYS A 37 -6.37 -5.79 11.79
C LYS A 37 -7.72 -5.17 11.38
N PRO A 38 -7.76 -4.20 10.45
CA PRO A 38 -9.02 -3.66 9.95
C PRO A 38 -9.92 -4.78 9.41
N GLY A 39 -11.19 -4.79 9.83
CA GLY A 39 -12.16 -5.81 9.38
C GLY A 39 -12.03 -7.18 10.06
N LEU A 40 -11.05 -7.36 10.95
CA LEU A 40 -10.87 -8.59 11.73
C LEU A 40 -10.83 -8.25 13.22
N THR A 41 -11.38 -9.10 14.07
CA THR A 41 -11.30 -8.95 15.55
C THR A 41 -9.94 -9.36 16.12
N ILE A 42 -8.87 -9.24 15.33
CA ILE A 42 -7.50 -9.63 15.69
C ILE A 42 -6.77 -8.41 16.25
N LYS A 43 -6.21 -8.56 17.45
CA LYS A 43 -5.36 -7.56 18.12
C LYS A 43 -3.91 -8.04 18.16
N GLY A 44 -2.99 -7.09 18.14
CA GLY A 44 -1.54 -7.31 18.20
C GLY A 44 -0.85 -6.23 19.01
N GLN A 45 0.42 -6.46 19.34
CA GLN A 45 1.27 -5.46 19.98
C GLN A 45 2.69 -5.59 19.46
N ILE A 46 3.37 -4.47 19.28
CA ILE A 46 4.80 -4.41 18.95
C ILE A 46 5.51 -3.47 19.91
N GLY A 47 6.79 -3.71 20.18
CA GLY A 47 7.60 -2.78 20.96
C GLY A 47 7.93 -1.51 20.17
N LEU A 48 8.16 -0.38 20.85
CA LEU A 48 8.54 0.88 20.19
C LEU A 48 9.80 0.73 19.31
N HIS A 49 10.75 -0.11 19.72
CA HIS A 49 11.96 -0.40 18.94
C HIS A 49 11.66 -1.05 17.58
N GLN A 50 10.57 -1.82 17.47
CA GLN A 50 10.14 -2.51 16.24
C GLN A 50 9.44 -1.54 15.27
N PHE A 51 9.06 -0.34 15.73
CA PHE A 51 8.42 0.66 14.88
C PHE A 51 9.34 1.16 13.76
N ALA A 52 10.66 1.17 14.00
CA ALA A 52 11.64 1.58 13.00
C ALA A 52 11.66 0.63 11.78
N ASP A 53 11.32 -0.64 11.98
CA ASP A 53 11.24 -1.67 10.94
C ASP A 53 9.90 -1.62 10.19
N CYS A 54 8.92 -0.92 10.73
CA CYS A 54 7.60 -0.76 10.13
C CYS A 54 7.65 0.20 8.94
N ARG A 55 6.79 -0.07 7.95
CA ARG A 55 6.54 0.85 6.84
C ARG A 55 5.15 1.44 6.98
N LEU A 56 5.02 2.74 6.74
CA LEU A 56 3.69 3.35 6.71
C LEU A 56 2.95 2.93 5.45
N PHE A 57 1.71 2.48 5.60
CA PHE A 57 0.79 2.29 4.48
C PHE A 57 0.36 3.68 3.98
N PRO A 58 0.61 4.00 2.70
CA PRO A 58 0.28 5.32 2.17
C PRO A 58 -1.22 5.46 1.94
N THR A 59 -1.78 6.63 2.26
CA THR A 59 -3.18 6.92 1.91
C THR A 59 -3.33 7.16 0.41
N ARG A 60 -4.58 7.14 -0.08
CA ARG A 60 -4.85 7.42 -1.49
C ARG A 60 -4.36 8.82 -1.87
N GLU A 61 -4.60 9.80 -1.02
CA GLU A 61 -4.22 11.21 -1.21
C GLU A 61 -2.69 11.34 -1.23
N GLU A 62 -1.97 10.64 -0.37
CA GLU A 62 -0.50 10.60 -0.36
C GLU A 62 0.05 9.98 -1.64
N VAL A 63 -0.56 8.90 -2.15
CA VAL A 63 -0.16 8.31 -3.44
C VAL A 63 -0.40 9.30 -4.59
N ILE A 64 -1.52 10.01 -4.58
CA ILE A 64 -1.84 11.03 -5.59
C ILE A 64 -0.80 12.15 -5.58
N ALA A 65 -0.48 12.67 -4.39
CA ALA A 65 0.50 13.74 -4.22
C ALA A 65 1.92 13.30 -4.57
N GLN A 66 2.29 12.05 -4.27
CA GLN A 66 3.65 11.54 -4.46
C GLN A 66 3.94 11.12 -5.90
N PHE A 67 2.93 10.64 -6.64
CA PHE A 67 3.11 10.09 -8.00
C PHE A 67 2.24 10.76 -9.09
N PRO A 68 2.14 12.10 -9.16
CA PRO A 68 1.19 12.78 -10.05
C PRO A 68 1.52 12.61 -11.54
N LYS A 69 2.78 12.38 -11.91
CA LYS A 69 3.19 12.11 -13.30
C LYS A 69 2.83 10.68 -13.72
N LEU A 70 3.04 9.71 -12.83
CA LEU A 70 2.74 8.30 -13.10
C LEU A 70 1.22 8.06 -13.17
N ILE A 71 0.44 8.70 -12.29
CA ILE A 71 -1.02 8.65 -12.36
C ILE A 71 -1.53 9.23 -13.68
N ARG A 72 -0.98 10.37 -14.13
CA ARG A 72 -1.29 10.95 -15.44
C ARG A 72 -0.90 10.02 -16.59
N ALA A 73 0.25 9.36 -16.50
CA ALA A 73 0.69 8.40 -17.50
C ALA A 73 -0.26 7.18 -17.54
N LEU A 74 -0.61 6.59 -16.40
CA LEU A 74 -1.56 5.48 -16.32
C LEU A 74 -2.95 5.85 -16.84
N GLY A 75 -3.44 7.06 -16.54
CA GLY A 75 -4.72 7.54 -17.07
C GLY A 75 -4.70 7.76 -18.58
N ARG A 76 -3.61 8.30 -19.14
CA ARG A 76 -3.47 8.48 -20.60
C ARG A 76 -3.17 7.18 -21.33
N VAL A 77 -2.36 6.32 -20.72
CA VAL A 77 -1.79 5.14 -21.37
C VAL A 77 -2.69 3.93 -21.27
N CYS A 78 -3.17 3.68 -20.07
CA CYS A 78 -3.99 2.53 -19.72
C CYS A 78 -5.48 2.87 -19.62
N LYS A 79 -5.88 4.12 -19.91
CA LYS A 79 -7.26 4.62 -19.79
C LYS A 79 -7.86 4.41 -18.39
N LEU A 80 -7.03 4.37 -17.36
CA LEU A 80 -7.48 4.22 -15.97
C LEU A 80 -8.03 5.54 -15.42
N SER A 81 -9.05 5.47 -14.56
CA SER A 81 -9.42 6.65 -13.76
C SER A 81 -8.25 7.01 -12.83
N GLN A 82 -8.19 8.27 -12.37
CA GLN A 82 -7.18 8.65 -11.36
C GLN A 82 -7.28 7.80 -10.10
N LEU A 83 -8.49 7.40 -9.72
CA LEU A 83 -8.77 6.59 -8.54
C LEU A 83 -8.22 5.17 -8.69
N ASP A 84 -8.34 4.59 -9.88
CA ASP A 84 -7.85 3.25 -10.20
C ASP A 84 -6.33 3.25 -10.33
N ALA A 85 -5.77 4.26 -10.99
CA ALA A 85 -4.32 4.43 -11.10
C ALA A 85 -3.66 4.62 -9.72
N ALA A 86 -4.26 5.41 -8.83
CA ALA A 86 -3.79 5.54 -7.46
C ALA A 86 -3.94 4.22 -6.67
N GLY A 87 -5.03 3.48 -6.88
CA GLY A 87 -5.23 2.15 -6.30
C GLY A 87 -4.15 1.15 -6.73
N ALA A 88 -3.81 1.13 -8.02
CA ALA A 88 -2.78 0.27 -8.59
C ALA A 88 -1.38 0.56 -8.01
N ILE A 89 -0.99 1.85 -7.96
CA ILE A 89 0.28 2.27 -7.37
C ILE A 89 0.34 1.93 -5.89
N ARG A 90 -0.76 2.19 -5.16
CA ARG A 90 -0.87 1.85 -3.73
C ARG A 90 -0.66 0.36 -3.52
N GLY A 91 -1.31 -0.48 -4.32
CA GLY A 91 -1.10 -1.93 -4.38
C GLY A 91 0.39 -2.23 -4.50
N GLN A 92 1.02 -1.87 -5.62
CA GLN A 92 2.44 -2.11 -5.89
C GLN A 92 3.38 -1.69 -4.74
N VAL A 93 3.17 -0.52 -4.13
CA VAL A 93 4.01 -0.01 -3.03
C VAL A 93 3.88 -0.87 -1.78
N THR A 94 2.69 -1.41 -1.55
CA THR A 94 2.35 -2.19 -0.35
C THR A 94 2.67 -3.68 -0.51
N THR A 95 2.81 -4.15 -1.76
CA THR A 95 2.93 -5.56 -2.11
C THR A 95 4.25 -5.92 -2.79
N GLY A 96 5.29 -5.08 -2.68
CA GLY A 96 6.60 -5.32 -3.31
C GLY A 96 7.09 -6.77 -3.13
N SER A 97 8.01 -7.26 -3.97
CA SER A 97 8.34 -8.68 -4.30
C SER A 97 8.28 -9.79 -3.24
N TYR A 98 8.09 -9.50 -1.96
CA TYR A 98 8.02 -10.40 -0.80
C TYR A 98 6.66 -10.40 -0.06
N TYR A 99 5.61 -9.76 -0.57
CA TYR A 99 4.34 -9.56 0.16
C TYR A 99 3.14 -10.10 -0.64
N MET A 100 3.00 -11.44 -0.64
CA MET A 100 1.94 -12.18 -1.35
C MET A 100 0.85 -12.64 -0.37
N ASP A 101 -0.12 -11.77 -0.05
CA ASP A 101 -1.43 -12.19 0.45
C ASP A 101 -2.47 -12.04 -0.69
N SER A 102 -3.60 -12.76 -0.61
CA SER A 102 -4.56 -12.95 -1.71
C SER A 102 -5.14 -11.64 -2.28
N GLU A 103 -5.41 -10.65 -1.45
CA GLU A 103 -5.96 -9.34 -1.86
C GLU A 103 -4.90 -8.46 -2.54
N ALA A 104 -3.65 -8.59 -2.09
CA ALA A 104 -2.46 -7.97 -2.66
C ALA A 104 -2.10 -8.56 -4.03
N LEU A 105 -2.21 -9.88 -4.18
CA LEU A 105 -2.13 -10.62 -5.44
C LEU A 105 -3.24 -10.23 -6.42
N ALA A 106 -4.47 -10.06 -5.94
CA ALA A 106 -5.60 -9.61 -6.77
C ALA A 106 -5.40 -8.19 -7.30
N LEU A 107 -4.88 -7.27 -6.48
CA LEU A 107 -4.59 -5.89 -6.88
C LEU A 107 -3.36 -5.77 -7.78
N LEU A 108 -2.29 -6.53 -7.51
CA LEU A 108 -1.12 -6.64 -8.40
C LEU A 108 -1.47 -7.28 -9.73
N GLY A 109 -2.22 -8.38 -9.68
CA GLY A 109 -2.76 -9.07 -10.85
C GLY A 109 -3.63 -8.12 -11.66
N GLY A 110 -4.53 -7.36 -11.02
CA GLY A 110 -5.35 -6.35 -11.68
C GLY A 110 -4.53 -5.22 -12.32
N SER A 111 -3.48 -4.76 -11.64
CA SER A 111 -2.62 -3.66 -12.13
C SER A 111 -1.70 -4.10 -13.26
N ALA A 112 -1.05 -5.26 -13.12
CA ALA A 112 -0.20 -5.86 -14.15
C ALA A 112 -1.04 -6.26 -15.37
N ASN A 113 -2.23 -6.83 -15.16
CA ASN A 113 -3.15 -7.19 -16.23
C ASN A 113 -3.73 -5.94 -16.93
N ALA A 114 -4.03 -4.86 -16.20
CA ALA A 114 -4.43 -3.59 -16.81
C ALA A 114 -3.31 -2.95 -17.64
N MET A 115 -2.06 -3.03 -17.16
CA MET A 115 -0.88 -2.57 -17.90
C MET A 115 -0.60 -3.43 -19.14
N ASP A 116 -0.73 -4.75 -19.04
CA ASP A 116 -0.56 -5.70 -20.15
C ASP A 116 -1.69 -5.59 -21.19
N LEU A 117 -2.96 -5.48 -20.78
CA LEU A 117 -4.10 -5.20 -21.66
C LEU A 117 -3.93 -3.88 -22.42
N ALA A 118 -3.47 -2.82 -21.73
CA ALA A 118 -3.19 -1.54 -22.35
C ALA A 118 -2.04 -1.62 -23.36
N TRP A 119 -1.00 -2.40 -23.06
CA TRP A 119 0.13 -2.64 -23.94
C TRP A 119 -0.28 -3.43 -25.19
N ARG A 120 -1.00 -4.54 -25.03
CA ARG A 120 -1.49 -5.38 -26.14
C ARG A 120 -2.47 -4.62 -27.05
N GLY A 121 -3.37 -3.83 -26.46
CA GLY A 121 -4.31 -3.00 -27.21
C GLY A 121 -3.66 -1.94 -28.09
N ARG A 122 -2.46 -1.46 -27.71
CA ARG A 122 -1.67 -0.50 -28.51
C ARG A 122 -0.84 -1.17 -29.60
N HIS A 123 -0.35 -2.38 -29.35
CA HIS A 123 0.59 -3.05 -30.25
C HIS A 123 -0.06 -4.06 -31.19
N LYS A 124 -1.40 -4.19 -31.22
CA LYS A 124 -2.15 -5.15 -32.06
C LYS A 124 -1.48 -6.53 -32.11
N VAL A 125 -1.04 -7.03 -30.96
CA VAL A 125 -0.39 -8.34 -30.91
C VAL A 125 -1.47 -9.39 -31.17
N ARG A 126 -1.54 -9.87 -32.42
CA ARG A 126 -2.36 -11.04 -32.79
C ARG A 126 -1.74 -12.27 -32.12
N ARG A 127 -2.60 -13.10 -31.52
CA ARG A 127 -2.25 -14.44 -31.03
C ARG A 127 -1.68 -15.29 -32.16
#